data_AF-A0A1I5K5M1-F1
#
_entry.id   AF-A0A1I5K5M1-F1
#
_cell.length_a   1.000
_cell.length_b   1.000
_cell.length_c   1.000
_cell.angle_alpha   90.00
_cell.angle_beta   90.00
_cell.angle_gamma   90.00
#
_symmetry.space_group_name_H-M   'P 1'
#
loop_
_entity.id
_entity.type
_entity.pdbx_description
1 polymer ?
#
loop_
_entity_poly.entity_id
_entity_poly.type
_entity_poly.pdbx_seq_one_letter_code
_entity_poly.pdbx_strand_id
1 'polypeptide(L)'
;MMTALDLRLRQALQPWRAAPAWRIAFSGGLDSSVLLHLLADWARSEDLPPISAIHVHHGLQAAADAWPEHCARVCVQLGIALEVVRVQVAPGASLEQAARNARYEVFAERLGVGDVLLSAQHRDDQAETLLFRLLRGAGVRGLAAMPASRPLGQGSLLRPLLDSSRAELHEYALSHGIAWIEDPSNADERFSRNFLRRQVMPLLAGRWPQVTASLERSARHLGEAQQLLDELAEMDLVAARGVSACPWLPLQSLDLSALSALSDARQRNLLRYWLAPLTRMPDSDHWAGWCDLRDAVVDATPIWRLADGELHRADGRLWWLSGEWLNPLTMIDLPCAAFRESAELPGNGRVQVLGELPHGRWHLRYRQGGESLQVPGRGRRDLKRLLNEMRVPAFVRPRLPLLFDAEELVAVANLTQSPGVEACEARLHWSPPIGAQGLSW
;
A
#
# COMPACT_ATOMS: atom_id res chain seq x y z
N MET A 1 -40.76 -8.95 12.43
CA MET A 1 -40.71 -8.45 11.04
C MET A 1 -39.30 -7.95 10.80
N MET A 2 -38.74 -8.13 9.60
CA MET A 2 -37.43 -7.53 9.28
C MET A 2 -37.54 -6.01 9.28
N THR A 3 -36.61 -5.33 9.94
CA THR A 3 -36.54 -3.87 9.97
C THR A 3 -35.81 -3.33 8.73
N ALA A 4 -35.86 -2.01 8.52
CA ALA A 4 -35.03 -1.35 7.50
C ALA A 4 -33.52 -1.43 7.81
N LEU A 5 -33.14 -1.69 9.07
CA LEU A 5 -31.75 -1.96 9.47
C LEU A 5 -31.31 -3.36 9.04
N ASP A 6 -32.16 -4.38 9.27
CA ASP A 6 -31.92 -5.76 8.79
C ASP A 6 -31.74 -5.80 7.27
N LEU A 7 -32.66 -5.16 6.53
CA LEU A 7 -32.62 -5.17 5.06
C LEU A 7 -31.31 -4.58 4.50
N ARG A 8 -30.85 -3.45 5.03
CA ARG A 8 -29.56 -2.83 4.64
C ARG A 8 -28.37 -3.73 4.99
N LEU A 9 -28.34 -4.30 6.20
CA LEU A 9 -27.28 -5.24 6.61
C LEU A 9 -27.20 -6.44 5.66
N ARG A 10 -28.34 -7.09 5.38
CA ARG A 10 -28.40 -8.26 4.48
C ARG A 10 -27.97 -7.89 3.06
N GLN A 11 -28.41 -6.75 2.54
CA GLN A 11 -28.01 -6.25 1.22
C GLN A 11 -26.49 -5.99 1.14
N ALA A 12 -25.91 -5.35 2.16
CA ALA A 12 -24.47 -5.05 2.22
C ALA A 12 -23.59 -6.32 2.31
N LEU A 13 -24.11 -7.39 2.93
CA LEU A 13 -23.39 -8.66 3.13
C LEU A 13 -23.71 -9.72 2.08
N GLN A 14 -24.71 -9.52 1.23
CA GLN A 14 -25.10 -10.46 0.17
C GLN A 14 -23.92 -10.87 -0.76
N PRO A 15 -23.01 -9.96 -1.19
CA PRO A 15 -21.84 -10.35 -2.00
C PRO A 15 -20.80 -11.21 -1.25
N TRP A 16 -20.90 -11.29 0.08
CA TRP A 16 -19.88 -11.85 0.97
C TRP A 16 -20.34 -13.14 1.67
N ARG A 17 -21.49 -13.71 1.27
CA ARG A 17 -22.01 -14.98 1.80
C ARG A 17 -21.16 -16.21 1.47
N ALA A 18 -20.26 -16.10 0.49
CA ALA A 18 -19.29 -17.14 0.14
C ALA A 18 -17.93 -16.99 0.86
N ALA A 19 -17.79 -16.02 1.78
CA ALA A 19 -16.58 -15.89 2.59
C ALA A 19 -16.44 -17.10 3.54
N PRO A 20 -15.21 -17.57 3.86
CA PRO A 20 -15.04 -18.75 4.71
C PRO A 20 -15.45 -18.52 6.17
N ALA A 21 -15.28 -17.29 6.69
CA ALA A 21 -15.77 -16.86 7.99
C ALA A 21 -16.09 -15.35 8.04
N TRP A 22 -17.02 -14.98 8.93
CA TRP A 22 -17.32 -13.60 9.30
C TRP A 22 -16.84 -13.33 10.73
N ARG A 23 -15.91 -12.39 10.90
CA ARG A 23 -15.39 -11.96 12.21
C ARG A 23 -15.89 -10.55 12.53
N ILE A 24 -16.43 -10.31 13.73
CA ILE A 24 -16.86 -8.98 14.16
C ILE A 24 -15.74 -8.31 14.96
N ALA A 25 -15.38 -7.08 14.59
CA ALA A 25 -14.58 -6.18 15.42
C ALA A 25 -15.43 -5.69 16.61
N PHE A 26 -15.41 -6.42 17.73
CA PHE A 26 -16.38 -6.26 18.82
C PHE A 26 -15.78 -5.47 20.00
N SER A 27 -16.28 -4.25 20.24
CA SER A 27 -15.83 -3.41 21.35
C SER A 27 -16.65 -3.57 22.63
N GLY A 28 -17.85 -4.15 22.54
CA GLY A 28 -18.86 -4.14 23.61
C GLY A 28 -19.69 -2.85 23.66
N GLY A 29 -19.31 -1.82 22.91
CA GLY A 29 -20.10 -0.60 22.76
C GLY A 29 -21.28 -0.77 21.80
N LEU A 30 -22.31 0.07 21.98
CA LEU A 30 -23.62 0.06 21.30
C LEU A 30 -23.57 -0.47 19.87
N ASP A 31 -22.82 0.21 19.01
CA ASP A 31 -22.82 -0.02 17.57
C ASP A 31 -22.35 -1.46 17.24
N SER A 32 -21.34 -1.94 17.96
CA SER A 32 -20.80 -3.30 17.78
C SER A 32 -21.69 -4.38 18.39
N SER A 33 -22.41 -4.09 19.46
CA SER A 33 -23.39 -5.01 20.06
C SER A 33 -24.63 -5.16 19.17
N VAL A 34 -25.08 -4.07 18.53
CA VAL A 34 -26.16 -4.10 17.53
C VAL A 34 -25.76 -4.92 16.31
N LEU A 35 -24.56 -4.69 15.76
CA LEU A 35 -24.05 -5.50 14.64
C LEU A 35 -23.99 -6.99 14.99
N LEU A 36 -23.46 -7.32 16.18
CA LEU A 36 -23.37 -8.70 16.65
C LEU A 36 -24.75 -9.35 16.80
N HIS A 37 -25.73 -8.63 17.37
CA HIS A 37 -27.10 -9.13 17.56
C HIS A 37 -27.83 -9.36 16.23
N LEU A 38 -27.76 -8.41 15.29
CA LEU A 38 -28.37 -8.54 13.96
C LEU A 38 -27.84 -9.78 13.21
N LEU A 39 -26.54 -10.03 13.29
CA LEU A 39 -25.90 -11.19 12.69
C LEU A 39 -26.29 -12.51 13.38
N ALA A 40 -26.34 -12.51 14.72
CA ALA A 40 -26.78 -13.66 15.50
C ALA A 40 -28.24 -14.03 15.19
N ASP A 41 -29.13 -13.04 15.06
CA ASP A 41 -30.53 -13.29 14.74
C ASP A 41 -30.72 -13.78 13.30
N TRP A 42 -29.99 -13.20 12.34
CA TRP A 42 -30.00 -13.68 10.95
C TRP A 42 -29.56 -15.14 10.84
N ALA A 43 -28.49 -15.53 11.54
CA ALA A 43 -27.96 -16.90 11.57
C ALA A 43 -28.92 -17.95 12.16
N ARG A 44 -29.96 -17.55 12.90
CA ARG A 44 -31.03 -18.47 13.35
C ARG A 44 -31.98 -18.87 12.22
N SER A 45 -32.03 -18.07 11.15
CA SER A 45 -33.03 -18.17 10.08
C SER A 45 -32.47 -18.60 8.72
N GLU A 46 -31.16 -18.44 8.51
CA GLU A 46 -30.50 -18.71 7.25
C GLU A 46 -29.09 -19.27 7.49
N ASP A 47 -28.60 -20.09 6.55
CA ASP A 47 -27.22 -20.55 6.54
C ASP A 47 -26.28 -19.40 6.14
N LEU A 48 -25.27 -19.16 6.99
CA LEU A 48 -24.32 -18.03 6.90
C LEU A 48 -22.90 -18.53 7.21
N PRO A 49 -21.87 -17.84 6.69
CA PRO A 49 -20.48 -18.11 7.09
C PRO A 49 -20.31 -18.13 8.61
N PRO A 50 -19.49 -19.04 9.17
CA PRO A 50 -19.18 -19.11 10.60
C PRO A 50 -18.88 -17.75 11.22
N ILE A 51 -19.64 -17.42 12.27
CA ILE A 51 -19.61 -16.11 12.92
C ILE A 51 -18.76 -16.18 14.20
N SER A 52 -17.81 -15.26 14.32
CA SER A 52 -17.00 -15.08 15.54
C SER A 52 -16.77 -13.60 15.84
N ALA A 53 -16.39 -13.26 17.06
CA ALA A 53 -16.07 -11.90 17.49
C ALA A 53 -14.61 -11.81 17.94
N ILE A 54 -13.94 -10.69 17.65
CA ILE A 54 -12.61 -10.35 18.15
C ILE A 54 -12.72 -9.07 18.98
N HIS A 55 -12.42 -9.17 20.26
CA HIS A 55 -12.26 -8.03 21.16
C HIS A 55 -10.77 -7.71 21.34
N VAL A 56 -10.35 -6.49 21.01
CA VAL A 56 -8.96 -6.04 21.19
C VAL A 56 -8.88 -5.09 22.37
N HIS A 57 -8.22 -5.52 23.43
CA HIS A 57 -8.03 -4.75 24.66
C HIS A 57 -6.62 -4.16 24.71
N HIS A 58 -6.56 -2.83 24.64
CA HIS A 58 -5.33 -2.03 24.54
C HIS A 58 -4.61 -1.70 25.86
N GLY A 59 -5.15 -2.13 27.00
CA GLY A 59 -4.56 -1.87 28.33
C GLY A 59 -4.49 -0.38 28.77
N LEU A 60 -5.07 0.56 28.02
CA LEU A 60 -4.93 2.01 28.26
C LEU A 60 -5.81 2.60 29.37
N GLN A 61 -6.85 1.89 29.81
CA GLN A 61 -7.81 2.38 30.79
C GLN A 61 -8.16 1.27 31.78
N ALA A 62 -8.03 1.51 33.09
CA ALA A 62 -8.47 0.56 34.12
C ALA A 62 -9.98 0.29 34.08
N ALA A 63 -10.79 1.26 33.61
CA ALA A 63 -12.21 1.07 33.36
C ALA A 63 -12.50 -0.02 32.31
N ALA A 64 -11.53 -0.32 31.43
CA ALA A 64 -11.67 -1.33 30.39
C ALA A 64 -11.40 -2.77 30.85
N ASP A 65 -10.90 -2.99 32.07
CA ASP A 65 -10.56 -4.32 32.57
C ASP A 65 -11.79 -5.23 32.71
N ALA A 66 -12.97 -4.65 32.96
CA ALA A 66 -14.26 -5.35 33.01
C ALA A 66 -14.93 -5.55 31.64
N TRP A 67 -14.43 -4.92 30.56
CA TRP A 67 -15.05 -4.97 29.24
C TRP A 67 -14.97 -6.37 28.59
N PRO A 68 -13.84 -7.10 28.66
CA PRO A 68 -13.77 -8.48 28.17
C PRO A 68 -14.83 -9.41 28.77
N GLU A 69 -15.16 -9.26 30.06
CA GLU A 69 -16.19 -10.06 30.71
C GLU A 69 -17.60 -9.73 30.21
N HIS A 70 -17.90 -8.44 30.00
CA HIS A 70 -19.15 -8.04 29.36
C HIS A 70 -19.25 -8.63 27.95
N CYS A 71 -18.20 -8.48 27.14
CA CYS A 71 -18.16 -9.03 25.78
C CYS A 71 -18.36 -10.55 25.78
N ALA A 72 -17.69 -11.28 26.69
CA ALA A 72 -17.85 -12.73 26.83
C ALA A 72 -19.29 -13.13 27.17
N ARG A 73 -19.95 -12.43 28.11
CA ARG A 73 -21.36 -12.69 28.46
C ARG A 73 -22.29 -12.50 27.25
N VAL A 74 -22.14 -11.41 26.50
CA VAL A 74 -22.96 -11.13 25.30
C VAL A 74 -22.72 -12.19 24.23
N CYS A 75 -21.47 -12.56 23.95
CA CYS A 75 -21.14 -13.59 22.97
C CYS A 75 -21.70 -14.97 23.36
N VAL A 76 -21.61 -15.37 24.63
CA VAL A 76 -22.21 -16.61 25.15
C VAL A 76 -23.74 -16.61 25.01
N GLN A 77 -24.42 -15.50 25.32
CA GLN A 77 -25.88 -15.36 25.17
C GLN A 77 -26.34 -15.49 23.70
N LEU A 78 -25.50 -15.04 22.75
CA LEU A 78 -25.79 -15.11 21.32
C LEU A 78 -25.29 -16.37 20.63
N GLY A 79 -24.56 -17.25 21.33
CA GLY A 79 -23.97 -18.47 20.76
C GLY A 79 -22.79 -18.21 19.81
N ILE A 80 -22.11 -17.06 19.95
CA ILE A 80 -20.99 -16.65 19.09
C ILE A 80 -19.66 -16.84 19.82
N ALA A 81 -18.65 -17.39 19.13
CA ALA A 81 -17.31 -17.53 19.68
C ALA A 81 -16.61 -16.17 19.82
N LEU A 82 -15.93 -15.92 20.95
CA LEU A 82 -15.18 -14.69 21.21
C LEU A 82 -13.69 -14.96 21.39
N GLU A 83 -12.86 -14.31 20.60
CA GLU A 83 -11.42 -14.14 20.85
C GLU A 83 -11.19 -12.82 21.60
N VAL A 84 -10.41 -12.85 22.69
CA VAL A 84 -9.95 -11.66 23.40
C VAL A 84 -8.44 -11.53 23.23
N VAL A 85 -8.01 -10.51 22.49
CA VAL A 85 -6.59 -10.23 22.25
C VAL A 85 -6.16 -9.01 23.05
N ARG A 86 -5.10 -9.15 23.85
CA ARG A 86 -4.48 -8.05 24.58
C ARG A 86 -3.30 -7.51 23.78
N VAL A 87 -3.27 -6.19 23.56
CA VAL A 87 -2.15 -5.50 22.90
C VAL A 87 -1.53 -4.49 23.86
N GLN A 88 -0.20 -4.37 23.81
CA GLN A 88 0.53 -3.32 24.51
C GLN A 88 0.80 -2.17 23.54
N VAL A 89 0.31 -0.98 23.86
CA VAL A 89 0.53 0.22 23.04
C VAL A 89 1.58 1.08 23.75
N ALA A 90 2.74 1.29 23.11
CA ALA A 90 3.79 2.13 23.66
C ALA A 90 3.30 3.60 23.80
N PRO A 91 3.61 4.29 24.91
CA PRO A 91 3.26 5.69 25.07
C PRO A 91 4.01 6.57 24.06
N GLY A 92 3.30 7.51 23.44
CA GLY A 92 3.86 8.40 22.42
C GLY A 92 2.89 9.49 21.99
N ALA A 93 3.36 10.41 21.15
CA ALA A 93 2.66 11.64 20.77
C ALA A 93 1.30 11.44 20.06
N SER A 94 0.99 10.22 19.59
CA SER A 94 -0.30 9.89 18.97
C SER A 94 -0.81 8.53 19.43
N LEU A 95 -1.10 8.43 20.73
CA LEU A 95 -1.59 7.21 21.38
C LEU A 95 -2.84 6.62 20.70
N GLU A 96 -3.79 7.46 20.24
CA GLU A 96 -4.98 7.03 19.50
C GLU A 96 -4.60 6.32 18.20
N GLN A 97 -3.65 6.86 17.43
CA GLN A 97 -3.19 6.26 16.18
C GLN A 97 -2.41 4.96 16.44
N ALA A 98 -1.57 4.93 17.48
CA ALA A 98 -0.83 3.72 17.87
C ALA A 98 -1.78 2.58 18.29
N ALA A 99 -2.78 2.87 19.12
CA ALA A 99 -3.82 1.91 19.50
C ALA A 99 -4.68 1.47 18.30
N ARG A 100 -4.97 2.40 17.37
CA ARG A 100 -5.67 2.10 16.11
C ARG A 100 -4.86 1.15 15.23
N ASN A 101 -3.55 1.36 15.10
CA ASN A 101 -2.65 0.51 14.31
C ASN A 101 -2.57 -0.89 14.91
N ALA A 102 -2.20 -1.01 16.19
CA ALA A 102 -2.10 -2.30 16.90
C ALA A 102 -3.40 -3.12 16.80
N ARG A 103 -4.57 -2.47 16.83
CA ARG A 103 -5.86 -3.14 16.61
C ARG A 103 -6.02 -3.66 15.18
N TYR A 104 -5.62 -2.90 14.16
CA TYR A 104 -5.69 -3.38 12.77
C TYR A 104 -4.64 -4.44 12.44
N GLU A 105 -3.48 -4.42 13.10
CA GLU A 105 -2.45 -5.46 13.03
C GLU A 105 -3.01 -6.79 13.55
N VAL A 106 -3.57 -6.81 14.78
CA VAL A 106 -4.26 -7.99 15.32
C VAL A 106 -5.36 -8.49 14.38
N PHE A 107 -6.18 -7.59 13.85
CA PHE A 107 -7.21 -8.01 12.90
C PHE A 107 -6.63 -8.61 11.61
N ALA A 108 -5.57 -8.03 11.04
CA ALA A 108 -4.92 -8.57 9.86
C ALA A 108 -4.29 -9.95 10.10
N GLU A 109 -3.69 -10.18 11.27
CA GLU A 109 -3.15 -11.48 11.69
C GLU A 109 -4.23 -12.56 11.89
N ARG A 110 -5.44 -12.18 12.31
CA ARG A 110 -6.55 -13.13 12.59
C ARG A 110 -7.46 -13.38 11.40
N LEU A 111 -7.27 -12.70 10.26
CA LEU A 111 -7.97 -12.98 9.02
C LEU A 111 -7.21 -14.01 8.17
N GLY A 112 -7.82 -15.16 7.92
CA GLY A 112 -7.39 -16.11 6.91
C GLY A 112 -7.77 -15.65 5.49
N VAL A 113 -7.32 -16.41 4.49
CA VAL A 113 -7.54 -16.12 3.07
C VAL A 113 -9.04 -16.00 2.75
N GLY A 114 -9.46 -14.82 2.31
CA GLY A 114 -10.86 -14.55 1.92
C GLY A 114 -11.83 -14.31 3.07
N ASP A 115 -11.37 -14.32 4.33
CA ASP A 115 -12.22 -14.04 5.49
C ASP A 115 -12.63 -12.57 5.55
N VAL A 116 -13.76 -12.31 6.21
CA VAL A 116 -14.38 -10.98 6.28
C VAL A 116 -14.40 -10.47 7.71
N LEU A 117 -13.77 -9.32 7.97
CA LEU A 117 -13.93 -8.56 9.21
C LEU A 117 -15.06 -7.54 9.05
N LEU A 118 -16.12 -7.70 9.84
CA LEU A 118 -17.24 -6.78 9.95
C LEU A 118 -16.96 -5.76 11.06
N SER A 119 -17.20 -4.49 10.77
CA SER A 119 -17.07 -3.43 11.76
C SER A 119 -18.25 -2.47 11.75
N ALA A 120 -18.68 -2.05 12.94
CA ALA A 120 -19.90 -1.30 13.15
C ALA A 120 -19.78 0.23 12.90
N GLN A 121 -18.93 0.65 11.95
CA GLN A 121 -18.93 2.06 11.55
C GLN A 121 -20.23 2.41 10.83
N HIS A 122 -20.80 3.57 11.20
CA HIS A 122 -22.14 3.98 10.80
C HIS A 122 -22.15 5.36 10.09
N ARG A 123 -23.33 5.82 9.65
CA ARG A 123 -23.51 7.04 8.84
C ARG A 123 -22.95 8.30 9.50
N ASP A 124 -23.10 8.43 10.82
CA ASP A 124 -22.56 9.56 11.56
C ASP A 124 -21.01 9.56 11.62
N ASP A 125 -20.36 8.38 11.66
CA ASP A 125 -18.88 8.29 11.58
C ASP A 125 -18.36 8.71 10.19
N GLN A 126 -19.16 8.52 9.13
CA GLN A 126 -18.83 9.01 7.78
C GLN A 126 -18.88 10.54 7.74
N ALA A 127 -19.95 11.14 8.27
CA ALA A 127 -20.08 12.60 8.35
C ALA A 127 -18.94 13.23 9.15
N GLU A 128 -18.60 12.66 10.30
CA GLU A 128 -17.45 13.08 11.11
C GLU A 128 -16.11 12.91 10.37
N THR A 129 -15.92 11.79 9.67
CA THR A 129 -14.68 11.52 8.91
C THR A 129 -14.53 12.45 7.71
N LEU A 130 -15.62 12.75 7.00
CA LEU A 130 -15.65 13.73 5.90
C LEU A 130 -15.28 15.13 6.43
N LEU A 131 -15.97 15.63 7.45
CA LEU A 131 -15.70 16.96 8.02
C LEU A 131 -14.28 17.07 8.56
N PHE A 132 -13.80 16.06 9.29
CA PHE A 132 -12.44 16.04 9.84
C PHE A 132 -11.36 16.09 8.75
N ARG A 133 -11.57 15.43 7.61
CA ARG A 133 -10.66 15.47 6.47
C ARG A 133 -10.78 16.74 5.64
N LEU A 134 -11.99 17.28 5.51
CA LEU A 134 -12.25 18.57 4.86
C LEU A 134 -11.53 19.73 5.58
N LEU A 135 -11.63 19.77 6.92
CA LEU A 135 -10.93 20.72 7.78
C LEU A 135 -9.39 20.58 7.73
N ARG A 136 -8.87 19.49 7.14
CA ARG A 136 -7.44 19.24 6.91
C ARG A 136 -7.03 19.40 5.44
N GLY A 137 -7.89 19.98 4.59
CA GLY A 137 -7.58 20.24 3.18
C GLY A 137 -7.46 18.98 2.31
N ALA A 138 -8.09 17.87 2.69
CA ALA A 138 -8.01 16.64 1.92
C ALA A 138 -8.63 16.79 0.51
N GLY A 139 -7.99 16.20 -0.51
CA GLY A 139 -8.54 16.07 -1.86
C GLY A 139 -9.56 14.94 -2.00
N VAL A 140 -10.08 14.72 -3.21
CA VAL A 140 -11.19 13.78 -3.55
C VAL A 140 -11.06 12.42 -2.84
N ARG A 141 -9.95 11.69 -3.03
CA ARG A 141 -9.66 10.41 -2.34
C ARG A 141 -9.80 10.44 -0.82
N GLY A 142 -9.45 11.56 -0.20
CA GLY A 142 -9.61 11.77 1.24
C GLY A 142 -11.06 12.12 1.62
N LEU A 143 -11.73 12.95 0.83
CA LEU A 143 -13.13 13.31 1.06
C LEU A 143 -14.13 12.19 0.75
N ALA A 144 -13.73 11.14 0.02
CA ALA A 144 -14.46 9.87 -0.08
C ALA A 144 -14.60 9.11 1.27
N ALA A 145 -14.12 9.69 2.37
CA ALA A 145 -14.28 9.21 3.75
C ALA A 145 -13.87 7.73 3.95
N MET A 146 -14.74 6.87 4.47
CA MET A 146 -14.46 5.44 4.63
C MET A 146 -15.11 4.64 3.49
N PRO A 147 -14.37 3.79 2.76
CA PRO A 147 -14.98 2.92 1.76
C PRO A 147 -15.83 1.83 2.43
N ALA A 148 -16.83 1.29 1.72
CA ALA A 148 -17.68 0.22 2.24
C ALA A 148 -16.91 -1.08 2.54
N SER A 149 -15.91 -1.40 1.71
CA SER A 149 -14.96 -2.49 1.91
C SER A 149 -13.52 -2.03 1.62
N ARG A 150 -12.53 -2.77 2.13
CA ARG A 150 -11.11 -2.68 1.72
C ARG A 150 -10.37 -3.99 2.02
N PRO A 151 -9.23 -4.29 1.38
CA PRO A 151 -8.32 -5.34 1.85
C PRO A 151 -7.87 -5.12 3.31
N LEU A 152 -7.63 -6.22 4.03
CA LEU A 152 -7.01 -6.23 5.35
C LEU A 152 -6.37 -7.60 5.61
N GLY A 153 -5.04 -7.66 5.71
CA GLY A 153 -4.32 -8.93 5.85
C GLY A 153 -4.59 -9.84 4.65
N GLN A 154 -4.95 -11.10 4.90
CA GLN A 154 -5.36 -12.05 3.84
C GLN A 154 -6.87 -11.99 3.53
N GLY A 155 -7.62 -11.13 4.21
CA GLY A 155 -9.07 -10.98 4.09
C GLY A 155 -9.51 -9.57 3.70
N SER A 156 -10.74 -9.21 4.06
CA SER A 156 -11.35 -7.90 3.79
C SER A 156 -12.01 -7.29 5.01
N LEU A 157 -11.86 -5.99 5.21
CA LEU A 157 -12.61 -5.19 6.17
C LEU A 157 -13.86 -4.59 5.50
N LEU A 158 -15.03 -4.84 6.09
CA LEU A 158 -16.33 -4.34 5.66
C LEU A 158 -16.98 -3.47 6.74
N ARG A 159 -17.88 -2.59 6.28
CA ARG A 159 -18.66 -1.67 7.12
C ARG A 159 -20.14 -1.72 6.71
N PRO A 160 -20.90 -2.75 7.09
CA PRO A 160 -22.26 -2.93 6.59
C PRO A 160 -23.28 -1.94 7.17
N LEU A 161 -22.91 -1.14 8.19
CA LEU A 161 -23.80 -0.18 8.85
C LEU A 161 -23.64 1.26 8.34
N LEU A 162 -22.82 1.54 7.31
CA LEU A 162 -22.54 2.91 6.88
C LEU A 162 -23.76 3.72 6.44
N ASP A 163 -24.80 3.06 5.93
CA ASP A 163 -26.04 3.72 5.52
C ASP A 163 -27.04 3.89 6.68
N SER A 164 -26.72 3.37 7.87
CA SER A 164 -27.54 3.42 9.09
C SER A 164 -27.04 4.51 10.03
N SER A 165 -27.95 5.29 10.62
CA SER A 165 -27.59 6.27 11.65
C SER A 165 -27.43 5.64 13.02
N ARG A 166 -26.65 6.30 13.87
CA ARG A 166 -26.50 5.97 15.29
C ARG A 166 -27.85 5.92 16.03
N ALA A 167 -28.82 6.77 15.63
CA ALA A 167 -30.16 6.78 16.19
C ALA A 167 -30.93 5.46 15.90
N GLU A 168 -30.85 4.96 14.67
CA GLU A 168 -31.46 3.66 14.28
C GLU A 168 -30.81 2.50 15.04
N LEU A 169 -29.49 2.53 15.27
CA LEU A 169 -28.81 1.52 16.09
C LEU A 169 -29.24 1.58 17.56
N HIS A 170 -29.40 2.78 18.13
CA HIS A 170 -29.87 2.99 19.49
C HIS A 170 -31.32 2.51 19.69
N GLU A 171 -32.23 2.83 18.76
CA GLU A 171 -33.61 2.34 18.78
C GLU A 171 -33.68 0.81 18.66
N TYR A 172 -32.86 0.21 17.80
CA TYR A 172 -32.74 -1.25 17.69
C TYR A 172 -32.24 -1.87 19.01
N ALA A 173 -31.22 -1.29 19.64
CA ALA A 173 -30.68 -1.79 20.90
C ALA A 173 -31.71 -1.74 22.05
N LEU A 174 -32.44 -0.63 22.18
CA LEU A 174 -33.50 -0.49 23.19
C LEU A 174 -34.65 -1.48 22.95
N SER A 175 -35.13 -1.61 21.71
CA SER A 175 -36.25 -2.50 21.37
C SER A 175 -35.95 -3.99 21.56
N HIS A 176 -34.68 -4.39 21.50
CA HIS A 176 -34.22 -5.76 21.74
C HIS A 176 -33.60 -5.98 23.13
N GLY A 177 -33.60 -4.96 24.01
CA GLY A 177 -33.04 -5.06 25.36
C GLY A 177 -31.52 -5.33 25.40
N ILE A 178 -30.79 -4.90 24.37
CA ILE A 178 -29.34 -5.12 24.27
C ILE A 178 -28.64 -4.25 25.32
N ALA A 179 -27.81 -4.87 26.16
CA ALA A 179 -26.89 -4.14 27.04
C ALA A 179 -25.58 -3.84 26.30
N TRP A 180 -25.01 -2.66 26.53
CA TRP A 180 -23.72 -2.25 25.96
C TRP A 180 -22.85 -1.51 26.99
N ILE A 181 -21.59 -1.30 26.63
CA ILE A 181 -20.60 -0.53 27.39
C ILE A 181 -20.59 0.92 26.91
N GLU A 182 -20.62 1.86 27.86
CA GLU A 182 -20.33 3.27 27.58
C GLU A 182 -18.89 3.58 27.95
N ASP A 183 -18.03 3.73 26.93
CA ASP A 183 -16.63 4.14 27.11
C ASP A 183 -16.56 5.65 27.48
N PRO A 184 -16.04 6.01 28.67
CA PRO A 184 -15.98 7.40 29.12
C PRO A 184 -15.13 8.32 28.22
N SER A 185 -14.18 7.77 27.47
CA SER A 185 -13.32 8.56 26.58
C SER A 185 -14.07 9.10 25.36
N ASN A 186 -15.25 8.56 25.01
CA ASN A 186 -16.14 9.16 24.00
C ASN A 186 -16.66 10.55 24.41
N ALA A 187 -16.63 10.89 25.70
CA ALA A 187 -17.00 12.21 26.19
C ALA A 187 -15.85 13.24 26.11
N ASP A 188 -14.61 12.82 25.86
CA ASP A 188 -13.44 13.70 25.91
C ASP A 188 -13.29 14.54 24.63
N GLU A 189 -13.72 15.80 24.70
CA GLU A 189 -13.69 16.74 23.57
C GLU A 189 -12.28 17.24 23.19
N ARG A 190 -11.22 16.84 23.91
CA ARG A 190 -9.84 17.08 23.46
C ARG A 190 -9.53 16.35 22.15
N PHE A 191 -10.22 15.23 21.88
CA PHE A 191 -10.13 14.53 20.61
C PHE A 191 -11.05 15.19 19.58
N SER A 192 -10.48 15.59 18.43
CA SER A 192 -11.21 16.37 17.42
C SER A 192 -12.48 15.69 16.90
N ARG A 193 -12.53 14.35 16.92
CA ARG A 193 -13.72 13.56 16.54
C ARG A 193 -14.86 13.72 17.55
N ASN A 194 -14.55 13.62 18.84
CA ASN A 194 -15.52 13.82 19.91
C ASN A 194 -16.04 15.28 19.91
N PHE A 195 -15.16 16.26 19.67
CA PHE A 195 -15.57 17.65 19.48
C PHE A 195 -16.52 17.82 18.28
N LEU A 196 -16.20 17.23 17.12
CA LEU A 196 -17.10 17.25 15.95
C LEU A 196 -18.47 16.63 16.29
N ARG A 197 -18.48 15.46 16.93
CA ARG A 197 -19.68 14.72 17.34
C ARG A 197 -20.56 15.50 18.34
N ARG A 198 -19.95 16.12 19.35
CA ARG A 198 -20.65 16.74 20.50
C ARG A 198 -20.99 18.22 20.30
N GLN A 199 -20.15 18.97 19.60
CA GLN A 199 -20.31 20.42 19.46
C GLN A 199 -20.74 20.82 18.05
N VAL A 200 -20.07 20.31 17.00
CA VAL A 200 -20.30 20.78 15.63
C VAL A 200 -21.53 20.14 14.97
N MET A 201 -21.64 18.81 15.02
CA MET A 201 -22.75 18.10 14.38
C MET A 201 -24.14 18.49 14.92
N PRO A 202 -24.36 18.69 16.24
CA PRO A 202 -25.66 19.13 16.75
C PRO A 202 -26.04 20.55 16.29
N LEU A 203 -25.07 21.48 16.22
CA LEU A 203 -25.30 22.83 15.69
C LEU A 203 -25.68 22.80 14.20
N LEU A 204 -25.00 21.97 13.40
CA LEU A 204 -25.34 21.77 12.00
C LEU A 204 -26.73 21.13 11.84
N ALA A 205 -27.04 20.08 12.62
CA ALA A 205 -28.32 19.38 12.58
C ALA A 205 -29.50 20.29 12.98
N GLY A 206 -29.30 21.18 13.97
CA GLY A 206 -30.31 22.16 14.38
C GLY A 206 -30.68 23.15 13.27
N ARG A 207 -29.77 23.44 12.33
CA ARG A 207 -30.03 24.32 11.17
C ARG A 207 -30.42 23.57 9.90
N TRP A 208 -29.91 22.35 9.73
CA TRP A 208 -30.11 21.46 8.59
C TRP A 208 -30.33 20.02 9.09
N PRO A 209 -31.57 19.60 9.37
CA PRO A 209 -31.87 18.30 9.97
C PRO A 209 -31.35 17.07 9.19
N GLN A 210 -31.10 17.22 7.89
CA GLN A 210 -30.59 16.17 7.02
C GLN A 210 -29.07 16.18 6.83
N VAL A 211 -28.32 17.01 7.59
CA VAL A 211 -26.87 17.23 7.34
C VAL A 211 -26.05 15.95 7.30
N THR A 212 -26.28 14.99 8.21
CA THR A 212 -25.56 13.71 8.22
C THR A 212 -25.78 12.92 6.93
N ALA A 213 -27.01 12.87 6.41
CA ALA A 213 -27.35 12.20 5.16
C ALA A 213 -26.92 12.99 3.90
N SER A 214 -26.76 14.31 3.99
CA SER A 214 -26.15 15.12 2.93
C SER A 214 -24.63 14.96 2.87
N LEU A 215 -23.98 14.81 4.03
CA LEU A 215 -22.53 14.61 4.15
C LEU A 215 -22.13 13.21 3.67
N GLU A 216 -22.83 12.14 4.09
CA GLU A 216 -22.62 10.78 3.57
C GLU A 216 -22.74 10.77 2.03
N ARG A 217 -23.86 11.27 1.49
CA ARG A 217 -24.09 11.30 0.04
C ARG A 217 -23.00 12.06 -0.73
N SER A 218 -22.47 13.12 -0.13
CA SER A 218 -21.33 13.86 -0.70
C SER A 218 -20.06 13.01 -0.70
N ALA A 219 -19.78 12.29 0.38
CA ALA A 219 -18.67 11.33 0.42
C ALA A 219 -18.84 10.20 -0.61
N ARG A 220 -20.06 9.69 -0.83
CA ARG A 220 -20.33 8.70 -1.89
C ARG A 220 -20.04 9.25 -3.29
N HIS A 221 -20.54 10.45 -3.62
CA HIS A 221 -20.23 11.09 -4.92
C HIS A 221 -18.72 11.36 -5.10
N LEU A 222 -18.00 11.67 -4.02
CA LEU A 222 -16.54 11.82 -4.04
C LEU A 222 -15.82 10.48 -4.20
N GLY A 223 -16.39 9.38 -3.67
CA GLY A 223 -15.93 8.02 -3.92
C GLY A 223 -16.11 7.58 -5.38
N GLU A 224 -17.29 7.84 -5.96
CA GLU A 224 -17.58 7.61 -7.38
C GLU A 224 -16.64 8.43 -8.28
N ALA A 225 -16.41 9.70 -7.95
CA ALA A 225 -15.43 10.54 -8.64
C ALA A 225 -14.00 10.00 -8.51
N GLN A 226 -13.61 9.46 -7.34
CA GLN A 226 -12.30 8.84 -7.18
C GLN A 226 -12.16 7.56 -8.00
N GLN A 227 -13.21 6.72 -8.09
CA GLN A 227 -13.19 5.52 -8.92
C GLN A 227 -12.96 5.89 -10.40
N LEU A 228 -13.68 6.88 -10.93
CA LEU A 228 -13.49 7.37 -12.30
C LEU A 228 -12.08 7.96 -12.53
N LEU A 229 -11.49 8.59 -11.51
CA LEU A 229 -10.10 9.04 -11.56
C LEU A 229 -9.11 7.87 -11.55
N ASP A 230 -9.36 6.82 -10.77
CA ASP A 230 -8.53 5.61 -10.73
C ASP A 230 -8.62 4.83 -12.06
N GLU A 231 -9.81 4.71 -12.66
CA GLU A 231 -10.02 4.14 -14.00
C GLU A 231 -9.26 4.92 -15.08
N LEU A 232 -9.34 6.26 -15.07
CA LEU A 232 -8.58 7.12 -15.98
C LEU A 232 -7.07 6.97 -15.77
N ALA A 233 -6.62 6.82 -14.52
CA ALA A 233 -5.22 6.61 -14.18
C ALA A 233 -4.70 5.26 -14.66
N GLU A 234 -5.49 4.18 -14.61
CA GLU A 234 -5.08 2.88 -15.17
C GLU A 234 -4.96 2.94 -16.70
N MET A 235 -5.87 3.62 -17.40
CA MET A 235 -5.75 3.87 -18.85
C MET A 235 -4.46 4.63 -19.19
N ASP A 236 -4.17 5.68 -18.41
CA ASP A 236 -2.94 6.47 -18.56
C ASP A 236 -1.68 5.66 -18.19
N LEU A 237 -1.77 4.76 -17.20
CA LEU A 237 -0.69 3.87 -16.78
C LEU A 237 -0.36 2.84 -17.87
N VAL A 238 -1.36 2.22 -18.48
CA VAL A 238 -1.17 1.27 -19.59
C VAL A 238 -0.44 1.95 -20.76
N ALA A 239 -0.85 3.17 -21.13
CA ALA A 239 -0.15 3.96 -22.15
C ALA A 239 1.29 4.34 -21.72
N ALA A 240 1.48 4.70 -20.45
CA ALA A 240 2.77 5.15 -19.93
C ALA A 240 3.76 4.02 -19.60
N ARG A 241 3.37 2.73 -19.54
CA ARG A 241 4.34 1.64 -19.31
C ARG A 241 5.42 1.60 -20.42
N GLY A 242 5.02 1.69 -21.69
CA GLY A 242 5.92 1.68 -22.84
C GLY A 242 6.84 0.44 -22.90
N VAL A 243 7.95 0.54 -23.63
CA VAL A 243 8.99 -0.51 -23.71
C VAL A 243 10.32 0.04 -23.21
N SER A 244 10.94 -0.65 -22.25
CA SER A 244 12.29 -0.33 -21.76
C SER A 244 13.37 -0.82 -22.73
N ALA A 245 14.38 0.01 -22.99
CA ALA A 245 15.61 -0.42 -23.70
C ALA A 245 16.41 -1.47 -22.90
N CYS A 246 16.20 -1.56 -21.58
CA CYS A 246 16.75 -2.57 -20.69
C CYS A 246 15.62 -3.47 -20.15
N PRO A 247 15.15 -4.48 -20.90
CA PRO A 247 14.06 -5.36 -20.46
C PRO A 247 14.48 -6.33 -19.33
N TRP A 248 15.79 -6.52 -19.14
CA TRP A 248 16.37 -7.32 -18.06
C TRP A 248 16.39 -6.59 -16.70
N LEU A 249 15.94 -5.34 -16.63
CA LEU A 249 15.91 -4.54 -15.41
C LEU A 249 14.51 -4.59 -14.78
N PRO A 250 14.30 -5.33 -13.66
CA PRO A 250 13.00 -5.59 -13.06
C PRO A 250 12.54 -4.42 -12.16
N LEU A 251 12.66 -3.20 -12.66
CA LEU A 251 12.27 -1.97 -11.96
C LEU A 251 11.03 -1.36 -12.61
N GLN A 252 10.14 -0.85 -11.77
CA GLN A 252 8.98 -0.11 -12.25
C GLN A 252 9.43 1.19 -12.90
N SER A 253 8.94 1.44 -14.12
CA SER A 253 9.23 2.66 -14.85
C SER A 253 8.08 3.09 -15.75
N LEU A 254 7.97 4.40 -15.94
CA LEU A 254 7.04 5.05 -16.86
C LEU A 254 7.79 5.77 -17.97
N ASP A 255 7.24 5.78 -19.17
CA ASP A 255 7.67 6.62 -20.28
C ASP A 255 7.33 8.08 -20.01
N LEU A 256 8.36 8.93 -20.03
CA LEU A 256 8.21 10.35 -19.72
C LEU A 256 7.50 11.12 -20.84
N SER A 257 7.58 10.67 -22.09
CA SER A 257 6.93 11.33 -23.22
C SER A 257 5.42 11.10 -23.21
N ALA A 258 4.99 9.87 -22.92
CA ALA A 258 3.57 9.53 -22.72
C ALA A 258 2.98 10.32 -21.54
N LEU A 259 3.69 10.40 -20.41
CA LEU A 259 3.28 11.17 -19.23
C LEU A 259 3.22 12.68 -19.54
N SER A 260 4.21 13.23 -20.25
CA SER A 260 4.28 14.67 -20.57
C SER A 260 3.23 15.11 -21.61
N ALA A 261 2.69 14.19 -22.41
CA ALA A 261 1.57 14.45 -23.31
C ALA A 261 0.23 14.61 -22.59
N LEU A 262 0.14 14.21 -21.31
CA LEU A 262 -1.04 14.41 -20.47
C LEU A 262 -1.07 15.83 -19.89
N SER A 263 -2.25 16.34 -19.57
CA SER A 263 -2.39 17.61 -18.82
C SER A 263 -1.86 17.48 -17.39
N ASP A 264 -1.44 18.59 -16.77
CA ASP A 264 -0.92 18.63 -15.39
C ASP A 264 -1.85 17.97 -14.34
N ALA A 265 -3.16 17.97 -14.57
CA ALA A 265 -4.12 17.28 -13.71
C ALA A 265 -4.01 15.74 -13.86
N ARG A 266 -3.91 15.25 -15.10
CA ARG A 266 -3.77 13.81 -15.42
C ARG A 266 -2.39 13.28 -15.05
N GLN A 267 -1.31 14.05 -15.29
CA GLN A 267 0.04 13.73 -14.81
C GLN A 267 0.03 13.43 -13.30
N ARG A 268 -0.56 14.34 -12.51
CA ARG A 268 -0.67 14.19 -11.04
C ARG A 268 -1.60 13.06 -10.63
N ASN A 269 -2.63 12.77 -11.41
CA ASN A 269 -3.54 11.65 -11.16
C ASN A 269 -2.85 10.30 -11.36
N LEU A 270 -2.23 10.09 -12.54
CA LEU A 270 -1.43 8.92 -12.87
C LEU A 270 -0.30 8.70 -11.86
N LEU A 271 0.47 9.74 -11.53
CA LEU A 271 1.58 9.60 -10.57
C LEU A 271 1.08 9.22 -9.16
N ARG A 272 -0.03 9.79 -8.68
CA ARG A 272 -0.62 9.35 -7.39
C ARG A 272 -1.08 7.90 -7.42
N TYR A 273 -1.71 7.48 -8.52
CA TYR A 273 -2.20 6.12 -8.69
C TYR A 273 -1.05 5.10 -8.73
N TRP A 274 -0.05 5.34 -9.59
CA TRP A 274 1.12 4.48 -9.75
C TRP A 274 1.99 4.38 -8.48
N LEU A 275 2.18 5.49 -7.76
CA LEU A 275 3.00 5.51 -6.56
C LEU A 275 2.26 5.03 -5.29
N ALA A 276 0.92 5.01 -5.26
CA ALA A 276 0.15 4.63 -4.07
C ALA A 276 0.50 3.26 -3.45
N PRO A 277 0.77 2.18 -4.22
CA PRO A 277 1.26 0.92 -3.64
C PRO A 277 2.75 0.96 -3.27
N LEU A 278 3.52 1.94 -3.75
CA LEU A 278 4.99 1.98 -3.61
C LEU A 278 5.46 2.80 -2.42
N THR A 279 4.75 3.87 -2.06
CA THR A 279 5.14 4.78 -0.98
C THR A 279 3.95 5.55 -0.43
N ARG A 280 4.07 6.06 0.79
CA ARG A 280 3.12 7.02 1.37
C ARG A 280 3.05 8.27 0.51
N MET A 281 1.83 8.62 0.09
CA MET A 281 1.60 9.83 -0.70
C MET A 281 1.94 11.09 0.10
N PRO A 282 2.76 11.99 -0.45
CA PRO A 282 3.11 13.24 0.19
C PRO A 282 1.98 14.27 0.06
N ASP A 283 2.19 15.43 0.70
CA ASP A 283 1.32 16.59 0.62
C ASP A 283 1.40 17.32 -0.76
N SER A 284 0.85 18.55 -0.81
CA SER A 284 0.84 19.40 -2.00
C SER A 284 2.21 19.89 -2.45
N ASP A 285 3.18 19.97 -1.55
CA ASP A 285 4.39 20.76 -1.77
C ASP A 285 5.47 19.90 -2.44
N HIS A 286 5.42 18.58 -2.21
CA HIS A 286 6.25 17.59 -2.92
C HIS A 286 6.06 17.60 -4.45
N TRP A 287 4.97 18.17 -5.00
CA TRP A 287 4.82 18.28 -6.46
C TRP A 287 5.88 19.17 -7.13
N ALA A 288 6.63 19.98 -6.37
CA ALA A 288 7.83 20.65 -6.86
C ALA A 288 8.85 19.64 -7.44
N GLY A 289 9.07 18.50 -6.77
CA GLY A 289 9.98 17.46 -7.26
C GLY A 289 9.49 16.76 -8.53
N TRP A 290 8.18 16.75 -8.79
CA TRP A 290 7.65 16.33 -10.10
C TRP A 290 7.99 17.35 -11.18
N CYS A 291 7.77 18.64 -10.92
CA CYS A 291 8.15 19.71 -11.86
C CYS A 291 9.65 19.65 -12.17
N ASP A 292 10.51 19.51 -11.16
CA ASP A 292 11.97 19.36 -11.35
C ASP A 292 12.31 18.17 -12.25
N LEU A 293 11.69 17.00 -12.04
CA LEU A 293 11.88 15.82 -12.88
C LEU A 293 11.39 16.01 -14.32
N ARG A 294 10.22 16.61 -14.50
CA ARG A 294 9.59 16.83 -15.81
C ARG A 294 10.33 17.86 -16.64
N ASP A 295 10.66 18.99 -16.02
CA ASP A 295 11.18 20.19 -16.68
C ASP A 295 12.72 20.20 -16.74
N ALA A 296 13.38 19.14 -16.23
CA ALA A 296 14.82 18.96 -16.29
C ALA A 296 15.39 19.08 -17.72
N VAL A 297 16.47 19.84 -17.85
CA VAL A 297 17.32 19.84 -19.06
C VAL A 297 18.02 18.49 -19.25
N VAL A 298 18.48 18.19 -20.47
CA VAL A 298 18.97 16.86 -20.88
C VAL A 298 20.08 16.31 -19.99
N ASP A 299 20.99 17.15 -19.50
CA ASP A 299 22.12 16.75 -18.64
C ASP A 299 21.81 16.83 -17.13
N ALA A 300 20.64 17.34 -16.73
CA ALA A 300 20.25 17.41 -15.33
C ALA A 300 19.68 16.07 -14.85
N THR A 301 20.14 15.62 -13.69
CA THR A 301 19.66 14.39 -13.03
C THR A 301 18.97 14.69 -11.69
N PRO A 302 17.84 15.43 -11.68
CA PRO A 302 17.07 15.65 -10.46
C PRO A 302 16.49 14.33 -9.95
N ILE A 303 16.30 14.26 -8.64
CA ILE A 303 15.79 13.10 -7.91
C ILE A 303 14.63 13.57 -7.05
N TRP A 304 13.44 13.02 -7.26
CA TRP A 304 12.30 13.29 -6.39
C TRP A 304 12.26 12.24 -5.27
N ARG A 305 12.58 12.68 -4.06
CA ARG A 305 12.61 11.83 -2.86
C ARG A 305 11.22 11.72 -2.22
N LEU A 306 10.78 10.49 -1.98
CA LEU A 306 9.55 10.16 -1.29
C LEU A 306 9.85 9.34 -0.02
N ALA A 307 8.83 9.07 0.78
CA ALA A 307 9.02 8.51 2.13
C ALA A 307 9.67 7.11 2.14
N ASP A 308 9.43 6.33 1.08
CA ASP A 308 9.82 4.91 1.01
C ASP A 308 10.63 4.58 -0.28
N GLY A 309 11.09 5.62 -1.01
CA GLY A 309 11.90 5.47 -2.22
C GLY A 309 12.15 6.78 -2.98
N GLU A 310 12.80 6.69 -4.14
CA GLU A 310 13.16 7.82 -5.00
C GLU A 310 12.69 7.62 -6.45
N LEU A 311 12.24 8.71 -7.10
CA LEU A 311 12.04 8.75 -8.54
C LEU A 311 13.23 9.39 -9.25
N HIS A 312 13.78 8.65 -10.22
CA HIS A 312 14.93 9.05 -11.04
C HIS A 312 14.52 9.20 -12.50
N ARG A 313 14.89 10.31 -13.14
CA ARG A 313 14.76 10.47 -14.60
C ARG A 313 15.99 9.92 -15.30
N ALA A 314 15.80 8.94 -16.19
CA ALA A 314 16.86 8.42 -17.05
C ALA A 314 16.29 7.87 -18.36
N ASP A 315 16.96 8.18 -19.47
CA ASP A 315 16.66 7.64 -20.79
C ASP A 315 15.23 7.91 -21.31
N GLY A 316 14.68 9.09 -21.00
CA GLY A 316 13.30 9.43 -21.36
C GLY A 316 12.25 8.65 -20.54
N ARG A 317 12.65 8.04 -19.42
CA ARG A 317 11.79 7.30 -18.51
C ARG A 317 11.96 7.78 -17.06
N LEU A 318 10.93 7.61 -16.26
CA LEU A 318 10.96 7.70 -14.81
C LEU A 318 11.17 6.31 -14.23
N TRP A 319 12.05 6.17 -13.24
CA TRP A 319 12.38 4.91 -12.58
C TRP A 319 12.13 5.02 -11.08
N TRP A 320 11.40 4.06 -10.52
CA TRP A 320 11.23 3.94 -9.07
C TRP A 320 12.36 3.11 -8.46
N LEU A 321 13.11 3.71 -7.52
CA LEU A 321 14.17 3.07 -6.78
C LEU A 321 13.81 2.98 -5.29
N SER A 322 13.99 1.80 -4.68
CA SER A 322 13.78 1.55 -3.26
C SER A 322 14.72 0.47 -2.73
N GLY A 323 14.85 0.37 -1.40
CA GLY A 323 15.67 -0.66 -0.75
C GLY A 323 17.13 -0.62 -1.19
N GLU A 324 17.67 -1.77 -1.60
CA GLU A 324 19.09 -1.94 -1.97
C GLU A 324 19.57 -0.99 -3.07
N TRP A 325 18.68 -0.50 -3.93
CA TRP A 325 19.02 0.47 -4.98
C TRP A 325 19.50 1.81 -4.44
N LEU A 326 19.05 2.20 -3.24
CA LEU A 326 19.42 3.45 -2.57
C LEU A 326 20.68 3.30 -1.69
N ASN A 327 21.11 2.06 -1.42
CA ASN A 327 22.31 1.79 -0.62
C ASN A 327 23.58 2.01 -1.44
N PRO A 328 24.69 2.48 -0.82
CA PRO A 328 25.99 2.53 -1.47
C PRO A 328 26.49 1.12 -1.82
N LEU A 329 27.19 0.99 -2.95
CA LEU A 329 27.78 -0.27 -3.36
C LEU A 329 29.07 -0.58 -2.60
N THR A 330 29.20 -1.82 -2.15
CA THR A 330 30.48 -2.40 -1.74
C THR A 330 31.26 -2.80 -2.99
N MET A 331 32.49 -2.33 -3.15
CA MET A 331 33.35 -2.76 -4.25
C MET A 331 33.69 -4.24 -4.14
N ILE A 332 33.76 -4.93 -5.28
CA ILE A 332 34.12 -6.35 -5.37
C ILE A 332 35.35 -6.56 -6.26
N ASP A 333 36.14 -7.57 -5.91
CA ASP A 333 37.13 -8.21 -6.77
C ASP A 333 37.09 -9.72 -6.48
N LEU A 334 36.17 -10.43 -7.13
CA LEU A 334 35.98 -11.87 -6.92
C LEU A 334 36.80 -12.66 -7.94
N PRO A 335 37.66 -13.61 -7.53
CA PRO A 335 38.37 -14.49 -8.46
C PRO A 335 37.44 -15.60 -8.98
N CYS A 336 37.75 -16.18 -10.14
CA CYS A 336 36.98 -17.23 -10.83
C CYS A 336 36.38 -18.31 -9.92
N ALA A 337 37.16 -18.79 -8.93
CA ALA A 337 36.73 -19.82 -7.99
C ALA A 337 35.50 -19.44 -7.15
N ALA A 338 35.25 -18.13 -6.94
CA ALA A 338 34.14 -17.60 -6.14
C ALA A 338 32.85 -17.36 -6.96
N PHE A 339 32.90 -17.39 -8.30
CA PHE A 339 31.73 -17.12 -9.16
C PHE A 339 31.53 -18.12 -10.32
N ARG A 340 32.25 -19.25 -10.29
CA ARG A 340 32.43 -20.22 -11.40
C ARG A 340 31.17 -20.52 -12.22
N GLU A 341 30.04 -20.72 -11.55
CA GLU A 341 28.71 -20.83 -12.16
C GLU A 341 27.83 -19.63 -11.78
N SER A 342 27.94 -19.15 -10.54
CA SER A 342 27.22 -17.97 -10.05
C SER A 342 27.84 -17.41 -8.77
N ALA A 343 27.55 -16.14 -8.46
CA ALA A 343 27.86 -15.53 -7.17
C ALA A 343 26.74 -14.56 -6.73
N GLU A 344 26.45 -14.55 -5.43
CA GLU A 344 25.66 -13.49 -4.80
C GLU A 344 26.54 -12.24 -4.60
N LEU A 345 25.97 -11.07 -4.88
CA LEU A 345 26.65 -9.79 -4.85
C LEU A 345 26.08 -8.93 -3.71
N PRO A 346 26.87 -8.54 -2.69
CA PRO A 346 26.36 -7.81 -1.53
C PRO A 346 25.59 -6.53 -1.90
N GLY A 347 24.28 -6.50 -1.62
CA GLY A 347 23.38 -5.38 -1.92
C GLY A 347 23.16 -5.10 -3.41
N ASN A 348 23.41 -6.09 -4.27
CA ASN A 348 23.36 -5.92 -5.73
C ASN A 348 22.92 -7.19 -6.50
N GLY A 349 22.12 -8.04 -5.87
CA GLY A 349 21.54 -9.24 -6.50
C GLY A 349 22.57 -10.32 -6.81
N ARG A 350 22.36 -11.09 -7.89
CA ARG A 350 23.16 -12.28 -8.24
C ARG A 350 23.72 -12.18 -9.65
N VAL A 351 24.92 -12.70 -9.88
CA VAL A 351 25.46 -12.96 -11.22
C VAL A 351 25.51 -14.46 -11.51
N GLN A 352 25.31 -14.83 -12.77
CA GLN A 352 25.40 -16.19 -13.28
C GLN A 352 26.23 -16.21 -14.57
N VAL A 353 27.00 -17.27 -14.76
CA VAL A 353 27.76 -17.57 -15.98
C VAL A 353 26.99 -18.65 -16.74
N LEU A 354 26.57 -18.33 -17.97
CA LEU A 354 25.81 -19.21 -18.85
C LEU A 354 26.74 -19.76 -19.94
N GLY A 355 27.32 -20.93 -19.72
CA GLY A 355 28.34 -21.56 -20.58
C GLY A 355 29.68 -21.74 -19.84
N GLU A 356 30.68 -22.31 -20.50
CA GLU A 356 31.99 -22.58 -19.88
C GLU A 356 33.00 -21.44 -20.11
N LEU A 357 33.56 -20.88 -19.04
CA LEU A 357 34.68 -19.94 -19.14
C LEU A 357 35.95 -20.69 -19.57
N PRO A 358 36.67 -20.25 -20.62
CA PRO A 358 37.92 -20.88 -21.03
C PRO A 358 39.03 -20.62 -20.01
N HIS A 359 40.20 -21.23 -20.19
CA HIS A 359 41.30 -21.08 -19.24
C HIS A 359 41.87 -19.65 -19.25
N GLY A 360 41.65 -18.92 -18.16
CA GLY A 360 42.05 -17.52 -17.99
C GLY A 360 42.06 -17.12 -16.51
N ARG A 361 42.57 -15.92 -16.21
CA ARG A 361 42.61 -15.33 -14.85
C ARG A 361 41.38 -14.45 -14.65
N TRP A 362 40.23 -15.09 -14.55
CA TRP A 362 38.95 -14.40 -14.48
C TRP A 362 38.71 -13.71 -13.14
N HIS A 363 38.37 -12.42 -13.21
CA HIS A 363 37.98 -11.58 -12.08
C HIS A 363 36.64 -10.89 -12.37
N LEU A 364 35.74 -10.88 -11.37
CA LEU A 364 34.49 -10.14 -11.42
C LEU A 364 34.62 -8.87 -10.56
N ARG A 365 34.47 -7.71 -11.21
CA ARG A 365 34.66 -6.38 -10.60
C ARG A 365 33.48 -5.47 -10.94
N TYR A 366 33.35 -4.36 -10.20
CA TYR A 366 32.50 -3.24 -10.60
C TYR A 366 33.29 -2.16 -11.33
N ARG A 367 32.53 -1.32 -12.05
CA ARG A 367 33.05 -0.24 -12.88
C ARG A 367 33.76 0.85 -12.04
N GLN A 368 34.98 1.20 -12.41
CA GLN A 368 35.79 2.27 -11.80
C GLN A 368 35.97 3.48 -12.74
N GLY A 369 35.79 3.30 -14.05
CA GLY A 369 35.92 4.30 -15.11
C GLY A 369 37.16 4.11 -15.98
N GLY A 370 37.04 4.42 -17.27
CA GLY A 370 38.11 4.29 -18.27
C GLY A 370 38.17 2.92 -18.97
N GLU A 371 37.24 2.02 -18.67
CA GLU A 371 37.22 0.68 -19.26
C GLU A 371 36.92 0.72 -20.77
N SER A 372 37.50 -0.22 -21.51
CA SER A 372 37.23 -0.39 -22.95
C SER A 372 36.90 -1.85 -23.26
N LEU A 373 36.00 -2.07 -24.21
CA LEU A 373 35.50 -3.40 -24.61
C LEU A 373 35.71 -3.63 -26.12
N GLN A 374 35.83 -4.91 -26.51
CA GLN A 374 36.07 -5.48 -27.85
C GLN A 374 36.08 -4.52 -29.05
N VAL A 375 35.01 -4.32 -29.83
CA VAL A 375 33.70 -5.00 -30.00
C VAL A 375 33.63 -5.60 -31.43
N PRO A 376 32.92 -6.73 -31.70
CA PRO A 376 32.97 -7.38 -33.02
C PRO A 376 32.58 -6.43 -34.15
N GLY A 377 33.39 -6.40 -35.22
CA GLY A 377 33.22 -5.50 -36.36
C GLY A 377 33.37 -3.98 -36.08
N ARG A 378 33.57 -3.57 -34.82
CA ARG A 378 33.71 -2.14 -34.43
C ARG A 378 35.07 -1.79 -33.82
N GLY A 379 35.83 -2.79 -33.34
CA GLY A 379 37.10 -2.60 -32.65
C GLY A 379 36.92 -1.89 -31.31
N ARG A 380 38.04 -1.55 -30.65
CA ARG A 380 38.05 -1.05 -29.25
C ARG A 380 37.11 0.15 -29.06
N ARG A 381 36.25 0.07 -28.05
CA ARG A 381 35.30 1.12 -27.68
C ARG A 381 35.31 1.38 -26.18
N ASP A 382 35.23 2.65 -25.80
CA ASP A 382 35.01 3.08 -24.42
C ASP A 382 33.66 2.58 -23.90
N LEU A 383 33.66 2.01 -22.69
CA LEU A 383 32.47 1.42 -22.07
C LEU A 383 31.41 2.49 -21.75
N LYS A 384 31.80 3.71 -21.34
CA LYS A 384 30.84 4.79 -21.05
C LYS A 384 30.01 5.13 -22.29
N ARG A 385 30.66 5.19 -23.46
CA ARG A 385 30.02 5.40 -24.76
C ARG A 385 29.12 4.23 -25.16
N LEU A 386 29.57 2.98 -25.00
CA LEU A 386 28.71 1.82 -25.28
C LEU A 386 27.46 1.80 -24.39
N LEU A 387 27.58 2.11 -23.10
CA LEU A 387 26.44 2.21 -22.17
C LEU A 387 25.49 3.37 -22.51
N ASN A 388 25.99 4.46 -23.11
CA ASN A 388 25.15 5.52 -23.67
C ASN A 388 24.43 5.06 -24.94
N GLU A 389 25.13 4.42 -25.88
CA GLU A 389 24.55 3.89 -27.13
C GLU A 389 23.47 2.82 -26.85
N MET A 390 23.69 1.98 -25.83
CA MET A 390 22.73 0.99 -25.31
C MET A 390 21.69 1.56 -24.34
N ARG A 391 21.65 2.90 -24.16
CA ARG A 391 20.62 3.60 -23.37
C ARG A 391 20.50 3.15 -21.90
N VAL A 392 21.59 2.65 -21.31
CA VAL A 392 21.60 2.12 -19.94
C VAL A 392 21.48 3.28 -18.92
N PRO A 393 20.51 3.27 -17.99
CA PRO A 393 20.31 4.34 -17.01
C PRO A 393 21.55 4.57 -16.13
N ALA A 394 21.84 5.84 -15.80
CA ALA A 394 23.07 6.21 -15.10
C ALA A 394 23.26 5.50 -13.75
N PHE A 395 22.18 5.32 -12.97
CA PHE A 395 22.17 4.64 -11.67
C PHE A 395 22.48 3.13 -11.76
N VAL A 396 22.32 2.51 -12.95
CA VAL A 396 22.62 1.08 -13.19
C VAL A 396 24.08 0.86 -13.55
N ARG A 397 24.72 1.85 -14.19
CA ARG A 397 26.10 1.72 -14.72
C ARG A 397 27.18 1.34 -13.68
N PRO A 398 27.17 1.85 -12.42
CA PRO A 398 28.14 1.39 -11.42
C PRO A 398 27.79 0.01 -10.85
N ARG A 399 26.55 -0.44 -11.01
CA ARG A 399 26.04 -1.74 -10.50
C ARG A 399 26.32 -2.92 -11.44
N LEU A 400 26.65 -2.66 -12.71
CA LEU A 400 26.91 -3.72 -13.70
C LEU A 400 28.14 -4.56 -13.31
N PRO A 401 28.00 -5.89 -13.14
CA PRO A 401 29.15 -6.78 -13.00
C PRO A 401 29.94 -6.83 -14.31
N LEU A 402 31.26 -6.67 -14.19
CA LEU A 402 32.23 -6.67 -15.27
C LEU A 402 33.15 -7.87 -15.14
N LEU A 403 33.37 -8.61 -16.24
CA LEU A 403 34.28 -9.76 -16.29
C LEU A 403 35.60 -9.35 -16.94
N PHE A 404 36.68 -9.49 -16.19
CA PHE A 404 38.05 -9.23 -16.62
C PHE A 404 38.84 -10.53 -16.76
N ASP A 405 39.74 -10.60 -17.75
CA ASP A 405 40.88 -11.54 -17.73
C ASP A 405 42.13 -10.74 -17.35
N ALA A 406 42.66 -11.01 -16.15
CA ALA A 406 43.58 -10.13 -15.44
C ALA A 406 43.08 -8.67 -15.35
N GLU A 407 43.50 -7.80 -16.27
CA GLU A 407 43.16 -6.37 -16.31
C GLU A 407 42.44 -5.95 -17.62
N GLU A 408 42.21 -6.88 -18.56
CA GLU A 408 41.43 -6.60 -19.77
C GLU A 408 39.95 -6.93 -19.57
N LEU A 409 39.06 -5.98 -19.90
CA LEU A 409 37.61 -6.17 -19.83
C LEU A 409 37.13 -7.02 -21.02
N VAL A 410 36.60 -8.21 -20.73
CA VAL A 410 36.17 -9.20 -21.74
C VAL A 410 34.65 -9.18 -21.96
N ALA A 411 33.86 -9.03 -20.88
CA ALA A 411 32.40 -9.04 -20.96
C ALA A 411 31.73 -8.14 -19.90
N VAL A 412 30.50 -7.72 -20.20
CA VAL A 412 29.64 -6.91 -19.32
C VAL A 412 28.31 -7.62 -19.16
N ALA A 413 27.82 -7.76 -17.92
CA ALA A 413 26.58 -8.49 -17.69
C ALA A 413 25.39 -7.89 -18.45
N ASN A 414 24.52 -8.76 -18.97
CA ASN A 414 23.31 -8.42 -19.72
C ASN A 414 23.50 -7.60 -21.01
N LEU A 415 24.73 -7.32 -21.46
CA LEU A 415 25.00 -6.66 -22.73
C LEU A 415 25.31 -7.67 -23.84
N THR A 416 24.39 -7.77 -24.81
CA THR A 416 24.47 -8.70 -25.94
C THR A 416 25.57 -8.40 -26.96
N GLN A 417 26.10 -7.17 -27.00
CA GLN A 417 27.18 -6.76 -27.90
C GLN A 417 28.58 -6.93 -27.29
N SER A 418 28.78 -7.93 -26.43
CA SER A 418 30.07 -8.23 -25.80
C SER A 418 30.92 -9.18 -26.68
N PRO A 419 32.19 -8.85 -26.99
CA PRO A 419 33.05 -9.58 -27.92
C PRO A 419 33.38 -11.01 -27.50
N GLY A 420 33.64 -11.23 -26.21
CA GLY A 420 34.30 -12.45 -25.74
C GLY A 420 33.46 -13.70 -25.85
N VAL A 421 32.17 -13.56 -26.19
CA VAL A 421 31.19 -14.63 -26.03
C VAL A 421 30.83 -15.34 -27.34
N GLU A 422 30.95 -14.66 -28.49
CA GLU A 422 30.89 -15.35 -29.79
C GLU A 422 32.14 -16.20 -30.05
N ALA A 423 33.23 -15.97 -29.30
CA ALA A 423 34.43 -16.79 -29.32
C ALA A 423 34.50 -17.87 -28.21
N CYS A 424 33.63 -17.82 -27.19
CA CYS A 424 33.78 -18.64 -25.97
C CYS A 424 32.48 -19.18 -25.35
N GLU A 425 31.31 -19.02 -25.99
CA GLU A 425 29.97 -19.49 -25.56
C GLU A 425 29.43 -18.97 -24.20
N ALA A 426 30.27 -18.52 -23.28
CA ALA A 426 29.92 -18.10 -21.91
C ALA A 426 29.33 -16.67 -21.80
N ARG A 427 28.03 -16.53 -21.54
CA ARG A 427 27.34 -15.24 -21.29
C ARG A 427 27.27 -14.90 -19.80
N LEU A 428 27.58 -13.64 -19.45
CA LEU A 428 27.37 -13.15 -18.09
C LEU A 428 25.94 -12.58 -17.93
N HIS A 429 25.13 -13.23 -17.10
CA HIS A 429 23.79 -12.78 -16.75
C HIS A 429 23.78 -12.20 -15.33
N TRP A 430 23.25 -10.99 -15.16
CA TRP A 430 23.05 -10.37 -13.86
C TRP A 430 21.55 -10.28 -13.58
N SER A 431 21.15 -10.86 -12.45
CA SER A 431 19.83 -10.71 -11.86
C SER A 431 19.94 -9.62 -10.78
N PRO A 432 19.64 -8.35 -11.10
CA PRO A 432 19.71 -7.25 -10.14
C PRO A 432 18.71 -7.43 -9.00
N PRO A 433 18.90 -6.72 -7.86
CA PRO A 433 17.96 -6.84 -6.76
C PRO A 433 16.60 -6.28 -7.14
N ILE A 434 15.55 -7.00 -6.79
CA ILE A 434 14.17 -6.53 -6.97
C ILE A 434 13.93 -5.44 -5.92
N GLY A 435 13.44 -4.27 -6.35
CA GLY A 435 13.07 -3.21 -5.41
C GLY A 435 12.04 -3.70 -4.39
N ALA A 436 12.04 -3.11 -3.18
CA ALA A 436 11.10 -3.50 -2.14
C ALA A 436 9.65 -3.42 -2.66
N GLN A 437 8.89 -4.51 -2.55
CA GLN A 437 7.55 -4.67 -3.14
C GLN A 437 6.46 -3.92 -2.35
N GLY A 438 6.60 -2.60 -2.30
CA GLY A 438 5.55 -1.68 -1.87
C GLY A 438 5.14 -1.77 -0.39
N LEU A 439 4.04 -1.09 -0.08
CA LEU A 439 3.37 -1.11 1.21
C LEU A 439 2.11 -1.99 1.11
N SER A 440 2.08 -3.08 1.86
CA SER A 440 0.85 -3.87 2.09
C SER A 440 -0.09 -3.10 3.03
N TRP A 441 -1.17 -2.53 2.49
CA TRP A 441 -2.15 -1.67 3.20
C TRP A 441 -3.44 -2.41 3.62
#